data_AF-H1KYP7-F1
#
_entry.id   AF-H1KYP7-F1
#
_cell.length_a   1.000
_cell.length_b   1.000
_cell.length_c   1.000
_cell.angle_alpha   90.00
_cell.angle_beta   90.00
_cell.angle_gamma   90.00
#
_symmetry.space_group_name_H-M   'P 1'
#
loop_
_entity.id
_entity.type
_entity.pdbx_description
1 polymer ?
#
loop_
_entity_poly.entity_id
_entity_poly.type
_entity_poly.pdbx_seq_one_letter_code
_entity_poly.pdbx_strand_id
1 'polypeptide(L)'
;MSKLEVTRVLTINLTRKLTNEQLIILNHLTYSASKLWNIANYQITQGNIKITELEKKLKNNFWYKNLHSQSAQVVLQKLKIAWINTFKQHTKRPRFQPKDGHFPVKWKKDGFRIIDNKLRLSLSKQTKQYLKKVWNRVQVLMGRVAENSTARFHEC
;
A
#
# COMPACT_ATOMS: atom_id res chain seq x y z
N MET A 1 -36.56 -4.54 1.95
CA MET A 1 -35.90 -3.29 1.50
C MET A 1 -34.42 -3.36 1.83
N SER A 2 -33.54 -3.40 0.82
CA SER A 2 -32.09 -3.37 1.03
C SER A 2 -31.68 -1.99 1.54
N LYS A 3 -30.95 -1.96 2.66
CA LYS A 3 -30.46 -0.72 3.27
C LYS A 3 -29.43 -0.09 2.34
N LEU A 4 -29.71 1.09 1.79
CA LEU A 4 -28.74 1.89 1.03
C LEU A 4 -27.61 2.30 1.98
N GLU A 5 -26.47 1.60 1.92
CA GLU A 5 -25.27 2.01 2.66
C GLU A 5 -24.66 3.24 1.98
N VAL A 6 -24.92 4.42 2.56
CA VAL A 6 -24.29 5.67 2.15
C VAL A 6 -22.80 5.59 2.49
N THR A 7 -21.95 5.42 1.48
CA THR A 7 -20.50 5.49 1.64
C THR A 7 -20.11 6.95 1.87
N ARG A 8 -19.89 7.34 3.15
CA ARG A 8 -19.30 8.63 3.47
C ARG A 8 -17.80 8.57 3.20
N VAL A 9 -17.35 9.24 2.13
CA VAL A 9 -15.93 9.36 1.78
C VAL A 9 -15.38 10.64 2.40
N LEU A 10 -14.49 10.52 3.38
CA LEU A 10 -13.69 11.65 3.85
C LEU A 10 -12.44 11.74 2.96
N THR A 11 -12.39 12.75 2.11
CA THR A 11 -11.21 13.04 1.28
C THR A 11 -10.34 14.04 2.02
N ILE A 12 -9.21 13.57 2.54
CA ILE A 12 -8.21 14.44 3.17
C ILE A 12 -7.27 14.91 2.07
N ASN A 13 -7.30 16.21 1.78
CA ASN A 13 -6.38 16.80 0.82
C ASN A 13 -4.98 16.87 1.44
N LEU A 14 -4.03 16.16 0.84
CA LEU A 14 -2.61 16.16 1.25
C LEU A 14 -1.85 17.37 0.68
N THR A 15 -2.52 18.47 0.33
CA THR A 15 -1.94 19.69 -0.25
C THR A 15 -0.91 20.40 0.66
N ARG A 16 -0.86 20.09 1.95
CA ARG A 16 0.29 20.46 2.80
C ARG A 16 1.45 19.51 2.48
N LYS A 17 2.65 20.05 2.23
CA LYS A 17 3.88 19.27 2.03
C LYS A 17 3.92 18.11 3.03
N LEU A 18 3.77 16.89 2.52
CA LEU A 18 3.95 15.68 3.30
C LEU A 18 5.36 15.70 3.89
N THR A 19 5.50 15.28 5.14
CA THR A 19 6.83 15.06 5.69
C THR A 19 7.49 13.88 4.95
N ASN A 20 8.82 13.81 4.97
CA ASN A 20 9.55 12.71 4.34
C ASN A 20 9.08 11.35 4.88
N GLU A 21 8.77 11.27 6.18
CA GLU A 21 8.23 10.09 6.84
C GLU A 21 6.89 9.67 6.23
N GLN A 22 5.97 10.62 6.07
CA GLN A 22 4.65 10.35 5.49
C GLN A 22 4.78 9.89 4.04
N LEU A 23 5.66 10.53 3.27
CA LEU A 23 5.92 10.16 1.89
C LEU A 23 6.49 8.74 1.78
N ILE A 24 7.46 8.37 2.63
CA ILE A 24 8.03 7.02 2.68
C ILE A 24 6.94 5.98 2.98
N ILE A 25 6.07 6.26 3.96
CA ILE A 25 4.97 5.36 4.34
C ILE A 25 3.98 5.20 3.17
N LEU A 26 3.49 6.31 2.62
CA LEU A 26 2.48 6.28 1.56
C LEU A 26 3.02 5.65 0.27
N ASN A 27 4.26 5.96 -0.11
CA ASN A 27 4.92 5.34 -1.25
C ASN A 27 5.06 3.84 -1.07
N HIS A 28 5.55 3.38 0.10
CA HIS A 28 5.69 1.96 0.38
C HIS A 28 4.36 1.20 0.29
N LEU A 29 3.28 1.78 0.85
CA LEU A 29 1.95 1.17 0.85
C LEU A 29 1.35 1.10 -0.56
N THR A 30 1.32 2.22 -1.27
CA THR A 30 0.72 2.31 -2.61
C THR A 30 1.51 1.52 -3.66
N TYR A 31 2.84 1.47 -3.53
CA TYR A 31 3.69 0.59 -4.34
C TYR A 31 3.44 -0.89 -4.02
N SER A 32 3.33 -1.27 -2.75
CA SER A 32 3.04 -2.65 -2.37
C SER A 32 1.68 -3.12 -2.89
N ALA A 33 0.68 -2.24 -2.88
CA ALA A 33 -0.64 -2.52 -3.47
C ALA A 33 -0.57 -2.72 -4.99
N SER A 34 0.22 -1.90 -5.69
CA SER A 34 0.47 -2.05 -7.14
C SER A 34 1.12 -3.39 -7.46
N LYS A 35 2.12 -3.83 -6.68
CA LYS A 35 2.76 -5.13 -6.86
C LYS A 35 1.84 -6.31 -6.52
N LEU A 36 1.03 -6.19 -5.47
CA LEU A 36 0.03 -7.20 -5.14
C LEU A 36 -1.00 -7.36 -6.28
N TRP A 37 -1.48 -6.25 -6.85
CA TRP A 37 -2.35 -6.26 -8.02
C TRP A 37 -1.71 -7.01 -9.19
N ASN A 38 -0.47 -6.68 -9.55
CA ASN A 38 0.22 -7.31 -10.68
C ASN A 38 0.44 -8.81 -10.49
N ILE A 39 0.89 -9.23 -9.30
CA ILE A 39 1.12 -10.65 -9.01
C ILE A 39 -0.20 -11.42 -9.04
N ALA A 40 -1.25 -10.89 -8.42
CA ALA A 40 -2.56 -11.53 -8.46
C ALA A 40 -3.12 -11.62 -9.89
N ASN A 41 -2.94 -10.55 -10.68
CA ASN A 41 -3.40 -10.49 -12.06
C ASN A 41 -2.64 -11.51 -12.94
N TYR A 42 -1.33 -11.64 -12.73
CA TYR A 42 -0.51 -12.63 -13.40
C TYR A 42 -0.98 -14.05 -13.10
N GLN A 43 -1.20 -14.39 -11.83
CA GLN A 43 -1.63 -15.73 -11.42
C GLN A 43 -2.99 -16.14 -12.03
N ILE A 44 -3.93 -15.19 -12.18
CA ILE A 44 -5.19 -15.45 -12.89
C ILE A 44 -4.96 -15.62 -14.40
N THR A 45 -4.16 -14.72 -14.99
CA THR A 45 -3.87 -14.75 -16.44
C THR A 45 -3.24 -16.07 -16.88
N GLN A 46 -2.37 -16.64 -16.04
CA GLN A 46 -1.71 -17.93 -16.28
C GLN A 46 -2.58 -19.14 -15.91
N GLY A 47 -3.77 -18.95 -15.33
CA GLY A 47 -4.63 -20.06 -14.90
C GLY A 47 -4.17 -20.77 -13.62
N ASN A 48 -3.14 -20.29 -12.94
CA ASN A 48 -2.58 -20.89 -11.73
C ASN A 48 -3.52 -20.80 -10.51
N ILE A 49 -4.33 -19.74 -10.45
CA ILE A 49 -5.23 -19.47 -9.31
C ILE A 49 -6.61 -19.07 -9.85
N LYS A 50 -7.66 -19.71 -9.32
CA LYS A 50 -9.04 -19.30 -9.56
C LYS A 50 -9.33 -17.97 -8.86
N ILE A 51 -10.15 -17.12 -9.49
CA ILE A 51 -10.52 -15.79 -8.93
C ILE A 51 -11.09 -15.89 -7.51
N THR A 52 -11.85 -16.95 -7.22
CA THR A 52 -12.47 -17.19 -5.90
C THR A 52 -11.44 -17.53 -4.82
N GLU A 53 -10.24 -17.99 -5.19
CA GLU A 53 -9.21 -18.46 -4.27
C GLU A 53 -8.11 -17.42 -3.99
N LEU A 54 -8.13 -16.26 -4.68
CA LEU A 54 -7.10 -15.23 -4.61
C LEU A 54 -6.68 -14.89 -3.18
N GLU A 55 -7.64 -14.57 -2.31
CA GLU A 55 -7.36 -14.17 -0.93
C GLU A 55 -6.69 -15.29 -0.14
N LYS A 56 -7.19 -16.53 -0.27
CA LYS A 56 -6.66 -17.69 0.45
C LYS A 56 -5.24 -18.00 0.00
N LYS A 57 -4.98 -17.99 -1.31
CA LYS A 57 -3.68 -18.36 -1.89
C LYS A 57 -2.63 -17.25 -1.69
N LEU A 58 -3.01 -15.98 -1.71
CA LEU A 58 -2.07 -14.85 -1.61
C LEU A 58 -1.92 -14.29 -0.20
N LYS A 59 -2.65 -14.79 0.81
CA LYS A 59 -2.54 -14.34 2.21
C LYS A 59 -1.10 -14.33 2.73
N ASN A 60 -0.28 -15.27 2.28
CA ASN A 60 1.12 -15.40 2.69
C ASN A 60 2.12 -14.69 1.78
N ASN A 61 1.66 -14.07 0.69
CA ASN A 61 2.51 -13.35 -0.26
C ASN A 61 3.19 -12.15 0.42
N PHE A 62 4.43 -11.86 0.02
CA PHE A 62 5.22 -10.74 0.53
C PHE A 62 4.49 -9.40 0.44
N TRP A 63 3.88 -9.10 -0.72
CA TRP A 63 3.19 -7.82 -0.95
C TRP A 63 1.85 -7.74 -0.20
N TYR A 64 1.17 -8.87 -0.03
CA TYR A 64 -0.01 -8.95 0.83
C TYR A 64 0.34 -8.57 2.27
N LYS A 65 1.41 -9.14 2.80
CA LYS A 65 1.86 -8.87 4.17
C LYS A 65 2.42 -7.46 4.37
N ASN A 66 2.83 -6.75 3.32
CA ASN A 66 3.21 -5.32 3.39
C ASN A 66 2.01 -4.36 3.49
N LEU A 67 0.78 -4.87 3.44
CA LEU A 67 -0.44 -4.10 3.61
C LEU A 67 -1.18 -4.55 4.86
N HIS A 68 -1.99 -3.66 5.42
CA HIS A 68 -3.00 -4.08 6.38
C HIS A 68 -3.92 -5.12 5.75
N SER A 69 -4.31 -6.16 6.49
CA SER A 69 -5.02 -7.33 5.95
C SER A 69 -6.28 -6.93 5.18
N GLN A 70 -7.08 -6.02 5.74
CA GLN A 70 -8.29 -5.51 5.09
C GLN A 70 -7.98 -4.73 3.80
N SER A 71 -6.88 -3.98 3.77
CA SER A 71 -6.46 -3.23 2.59
C SER A 71 -6.00 -4.15 1.47
N ALA A 72 -5.25 -5.20 1.81
CA ALA A 72 -4.83 -6.22 0.86
C ALA A 72 -6.04 -6.94 0.24
N GLN A 73 -7.02 -7.31 1.08
CA GLN A 73 -8.29 -7.90 0.62
C GLN A 73 -9.02 -6.98 -0.34
N VAL A 74 -9.10 -5.67 -0.05
CA VAL A 74 -9.76 -4.71 -0.95
C VAL A 74 -9.06 -4.62 -2.32
N VAL A 75 -7.73 -4.70 -2.37
CA VAL A 75 -6.99 -4.76 -3.66
C VAL A 75 -7.38 -6.02 -4.44
N LEU A 76 -7.38 -7.19 -3.79
CA LEU A 76 -7.74 -8.45 -4.44
C LEU A 76 -9.21 -8.50 -4.86
N GLN A 77 -10.12 -7.93 -4.07
CA GLN A 77 -11.54 -7.84 -4.40
C GLN A 77 -11.78 -6.94 -5.61
N LYS A 78 -11.08 -5.80 -5.68
CA LYS A 78 -11.14 -4.92 -6.85
C LYS A 78 -10.69 -5.65 -8.13
N LEU A 79 -9.63 -6.46 -8.03
CA LEU A 79 -9.17 -7.28 -9.15
C LEU A 79 -10.18 -8.37 -9.52
N LYS A 80 -10.76 -9.04 -8.52
CA LYS A 80 -11.81 -10.05 -8.70
C LYS A 80 -13.01 -9.47 -9.48
N ILE A 81 -13.50 -8.30 -9.07
CA ILE A 81 -14.60 -7.62 -9.78
C ILE A 81 -14.20 -7.31 -11.23
N ALA A 82 -12.98 -6.81 -11.45
CA ALA A 82 -12.51 -6.47 -12.80
C ALA A 82 -12.45 -7.71 -13.72
N TRP A 83 -12.00 -8.86 -13.22
CA TRP A 83 -12.01 -10.11 -13.98
C TRP A 83 -13.42 -10.68 -14.19
N ILE A 84 -14.30 -10.60 -13.20
CA ILE A 84 -15.71 -11.01 -13.37
C ILE A 84 -16.37 -10.20 -14.50
N ASN A 85 -16.16 -8.89 -14.52
CA ASN A 85 -16.68 -8.02 -15.59
C ASN A 85 -16.06 -8.36 -16.96
N THR A 86 -14.81 -8.78 -16.98
CA THR A 86 -14.14 -9.26 -18.21
C THR A 86 -14.77 -10.54 -18.72
N PHE A 87 -15.04 -11.52 -17.85
CA PHE A 87 -15.68 -12.78 -18.25
C PHE A 87 -17.13 -12.61 -18.69
N LYS A 88 -17.83 -11.61 -18.14
CA LYS A 88 -19.15 -11.18 -18.62
C LYS A 88 -19.10 -10.31 -19.88
N GLN A 89 -17.92 -10.13 -20.47
CA GLN A 89 -17.69 -9.33 -21.68
C GLN A 89 -18.09 -7.85 -21.55
N HIS A 90 -18.21 -7.33 -20.32
CA HIS A 90 -18.51 -5.92 -20.07
C HIS A 90 -17.28 -5.02 -20.20
N THR A 91 -16.08 -5.57 -19.96
CA THR A 91 -14.83 -4.81 -19.96
C THR A 91 -13.67 -5.61 -20.55
N LYS A 92 -12.63 -4.90 -21.01
CA LYS A 92 -11.34 -5.53 -21.37
C LYS A 92 -10.65 -6.10 -20.12
N ARG A 93 -9.71 -7.03 -20.35
CA ARG A 93 -8.88 -7.64 -19.29
C ARG A 93 -8.21 -6.58 -18.41
N PRO A 94 -8.08 -6.81 -17.09
CA PRO A 94 -7.43 -5.87 -16.18
C PRO A 94 -5.96 -5.65 -16.57
N ARG A 95 -5.56 -4.38 -16.71
CA ARG A 95 -4.17 -4.03 -17.06
C ARG A 95 -3.24 -4.19 -15.86
N PHE A 96 -1.98 -4.48 -16.16
CA PHE A 96 -0.90 -4.39 -15.18
C PHE A 96 -0.60 -2.93 -14.86
N GLN A 97 -0.22 -2.68 -13.61
CA GLN A 97 0.32 -1.41 -13.17
C GLN A 97 1.77 -1.24 -13.65
N PRO A 98 2.23 -0.01 -13.95
CA PRO A 98 3.61 0.28 -14.31
C PRO A 98 4.63 -0.17 -13.24
N LYS A 99 5.91 -0.23 -13.62
CA LYS A 99 6.99 -0.68 -12.71
C LYS A 99 7.10 0.20 -11.47
N ASP A 100 6.99 1.50 -11.65
CA ASP A 100 6.91 2.59 -10.67
C ASP A 100 5.47 2.98 -10.32
N GLY A 101 4.49 2.19 -10.76
CA GLY A 101 3.08 2.46 -10.56
C GLY A 101 2.67 2.39 -9.09
N HIS A 102 1.74 3.27 -8.73
CA HIS A 102 1.10 3.32 -7.41
C HIS A 102 -0.36 2.92 -7.52
N PHE A 103 -0.87 2.20 -6.50
CA PHE A 103 -2.26 1.76 -6.46
C PHE A 103 -2.97 2.29 -5.20
N PRO A 104 -4.24 2.74 -5.30
CA PRO A 104 -4.98 3.25 -4.16
C PRO A 104 -5.12 2.21 -3.04
N VAL A 105 -4.77 2.60 -1.81
CA VAL A 105 -4.93 1.78 -0.61
C VAL A 105 -6.13 2.27 0.17
N LYS A 106 -7.03 1.35 0.55
CA LYS A 106 -8.25 1.64 1.30
C LYS A 106 -8.19 0.97 2.67
N TRP A 107 -8.64 1.68 3.69
CA TRP A 107 -8.87 1.12 5.03
C TRP A 107 -10.38 1.06 5.28
N LYS A 108 -10.84 0.00 5.94
CA LYS A 108 -12.21 -0.05 6.48
C LYS A 108 -12.26 0.73 7.80
N LYS A 109 -13.46 0.90 8.36
CA LYS A 109 -13.73 1.70 9.57
C LYS A 109 -12.72 1.46 10.72
N ASP A 110 -12.36 0.21 11.00
CA ASP A 110 -11.43 -0.12 12.09
C ASP A 110 -9.94 -0.02 11.72
N GLY A 111 -9.66 0.19 10.42
CA GLY A 111 -8.33 0.31 9.87
C GLY A 111 -7.73 1.72 10.00
N PHE A 112 -8.50 2.71 10.43
CA PHE A 112 -7.99 4.06 10.69
C PHE A 112 -8.78 4.73 11.83
N ARG A 113 -8.17 5.71 12.50
CA ARG A 113 -8.82 6.53 13.53
C ARG A 113 -8.29 7.96 13.45
N ILE A 114 -9.11 8.92 13.85
CA ILE A 114 -8.66 10.30 14.09
C ILE A 114 -8.43 10.44 15.59
N ILE A 115 -7.23 10.84 15.99
CA ILE A 115 -6.83 11.05 17.39
C ILE A 115 -6.09 12.37 17.44
N ASP A 116 -6.52 13.32 18.26
CA ASP A 116 -5.89 14.64 18.43
C ASP A 116 -5.63 15.35 17.08
N ASN A 117 -6.65 15.40 16.22
CA ASN A 117 -6.58 15.94 14.84
C ASN A 117 -5.54 15.26 13.92
N LYS A 118 -5.03 14.08 14.29
CA LYS A 118 -4.10 13.28 13.48
C LYS A 118 -4.78 12.00 12.98
N LEU A 119 -4.54 11.67 11.73
CA LEU A 119 -4.96 10.41 11.14
C LEU A 119 -3.99 9.29 11.54
N ARG A 120 -4.48 8.30 12.29
CA ARG A 120 -3.76 7.09 12.62
C ARG A 120 -4.22 5.96 11.71
N LEU A 121 -3.30 5.45 10.89
CA LEU A 121 -3.53 4.29 10.02
C LEU A 121 -3.05 3.00 10.70
N SER A 122 -3.86 1.95 10.62
CA SER A 122 -3.43 0.61 11.00
C SER A 122 -2.48 0.05 9.93
N LEU A 123 -1.27 -0.30 10.36
CA LEU A 123 -0.23 -0.88 9.51
C LEU A 123 -0.01 -2.35 9.86
N SER A 124 0.44 -3.13 8.87
CA SER A 124 0.81 -4.52 9.10
C SER A 124 2.07 -4.65 9.96
N LYS A 125 2.30 -5.83 10.54
CA LYS A 125 3.54 -6.13 11.27
C LYS A 125 4.77 -5.94 10.37
N GLN A 126 4.70 -6.40 9.13
CA GLN A 126 5.82 -6.32 8.19
C GLN A 126 6.11 -4.88 7.78
N THR A 127 5.08 -4.06 7.51
CA THR A 127 5.27 -2.63 7.24
C THR A 127 5.95 -1.93 8.42
N LYS A 128 5.51 -2.20 9.65
CA LYS A 128 6.15 -1.61 10.85
C LYS A 128 7.62 -1.99 10.97
N GLN A 129 7.97 -3.25 10.70
CA GLN A 129 9.36 -3.71 10.69
C GLN A 129 10.19 -3.03 9.60
N TYR A 130 9.63 -2.89 8.39
CA TYR A 130 10.26 -2.16 7.30
C TYR A 130 10.55 -0.70 7.70
N LEU A 131 9.54 0.01 8.24
CA LEU A 131 9.69 1.40 8.65
C LEU A 131 10.74 1.55 9.75
N LYS A 132 10.76 0.66 10.76
CA LYS A 132 11.81 0.66 11.79
C LYS A 132 13.21 0.53 11.19
N LYS A 133 13.39 -0.36 10.20
CA LYS A 133 14.67 -0.52 9.50
C LYS A 133 15.06 0.71 8.68
N VAL A 134 14.10 1.30 7.97
CA VAL A 134 14.34 2.52 7.16
C VAL A 134 14.72 3.69 8.06
N TRP A 135 14.02 3.91 9.17
CA TRP A 135 14.35 4.98 10.11
C TRP A 135 15.74 4.82 10.71
N ASN A 136 16.08 3.61 11.19
CA ASN A 136 17.42 3.36 11.71
C ASN A 136 18.50 3.67 10.65
N ARG A 137 18.24 3.30 9.38
CA ARG A 137 19.16 3.60 8.27
C ARG A 137 19.27 5.10 8.02
N VAL A 138 18.15 5.83 8.02
CA VAL A 138 18.14 7.29 7.82
C VAL A 138 18.90 7.98 8.96
N GLN A 139 18.71 7.57 10.22
CA GLN A 139 19.44 8.11 11.36
C GLN A 139 20.95 7.86 11.24
N VAL A 140 21.37 6.65 10.85
CA VAL A 140 22.79 6.34 10.61
C VAL A 140 23.36 7.18 9.48
N LEU A 141 22.61 7.39 8.40
CA LEU A 141 23.05 8.22 7.27
C LEU A 141 23.15 9.70 7.67
N MET A 142 22.17 10.22 8.41
CA MET A 142 22.19 11.59 8.93
C MET A 142 23.37 11.79 9.90
N GLY A 143 23.64 10.82 10.78
CA GLY A 143 24.78 10.84 11.70
C GLY A 143 26.13 10.84 10.98
N ARG A 144 26.31 9.98 9.96
CA ARG A 144 27.52 9.98 9.13
C ARG A 144 27.68 11.26 8.31
N VAL A 145 26.58 11.84 7.81
CA VAL A 145 26.63 13.12 7.11
C VAL A 145 27.03 14.23 8.08
N ALA A 146 26.50 14.23 9.30
CA ALA A 146 26.89 15.17 10.35
C ALA A 146 28.39 15.04 10.68
N GLU A 147 28.90 13.83 10.97
CA GLU A 147 30.32 13.56 11.24
C GLU A 147 31.24 13.95 10.07
N ASN A 148 30.85 13.64 8.82
CA ASN A 148 31.62 14.03 7.64
C ASN A 148 31.55 15.53 7.33
N SER A 149 30.52 16.23 7.82
CA SER A 149 30.42 17.69 7.71
C SER A 149 31.26 18.39 8.77
N THR A 150 31.30 17.91 10.02
CA THR A 150 32.21 18.44 11.06
C THR A 150 33.67 18.17 10.75
N ALA A 151 34.00 17.02 10.13
CA ALA A 151 35.37 16.71 9.71
C ALA A 151 35.91 17.58 8.56
N ARG A 152 35.08 18.42 7.92
CA ARG A 152 35.50 19.35 6.85
C ARG A 152 35.63 20.81 7.30
N PHE A 153 35.41 21.12 8.57
CA PHE A 153 35.55 22.48 9.12
C PHE A 153 36.79 22.68 10.01
N HIS A 154 37.69 21.70 10.07
CA HIS A 154 39.00 21.82 10.73
C HIS A 154 40.12 21.51 9.75
N GLU A 155 40.29 22.37 8.75
CA GLU A 155 41.52 22.51 7.95
C GLU A 155 41.33 23.72 7.00
N CYS A 156 41.50 24.92 7.56
CA CYS A 156 41.87 26.16 6.89
C CYS A 156 42.30 27.16 7.95
#